data_AF-A0A1G2JPX2-F1
#
_entry.id   AF-A0A1G2JPX2-F1
#
_cell.length_a   1.000
_cell.length_b   1.000
_cell.length_c   1.000
_cell.angle_alpha   90.00
_cell.angle_beta   90.00
_cell.angle_gamma   90.00
#
_symmetry.space_group_name_H-M   'P 1'
#
loop_
_entity.id
_entity.type
_entity.pdbx_description
1 polymer ?
#
loop_
_entity_poly.entity_id
_entity_poly.type
_entity_poly.pdbx_seq_one_letter_code
_entity_poly.pdbx_strand_id
1 'polypeptide(L)'
;MRLTYHYIEPKTPEEEKERERKMTAIYEMIFGAVLEERKFEEKLKDLPNGFSIMDGKSYNCCICDMYVKDEELWYDKWGKKCLACQDAVDRNIIPENICKIHKTRYTDFELDIYFKLEIRTIKKLIRQNVLKVRIIPKSGFRVFLLEENIDVLPPKNILKSIYIPVEGDKNAISLVPWYEVKDPKKILGKYKIWPHLTALRNIKY
;
A
#
# COMPACT_ATOMS: atom_id res chain seq x y z
N MET A 1 -10.93 5.64 5.91
CA MET A 1 -10.89 5.59 7.38
C MET A 1 -10.32 6.91 7.84
N ARG A 2 -11.03 7.63 8.72
CA ARG A 2 -10.53 8.86 9.34
C ARG A 2 -9.72 8.46 10.56
N LEU A 3 -8.49 8.98 10.67
CA LEU A 3 -7.63 8.77 11.83
C LEU A 3 -7.32 10.11 12.46
N THR A 4 -7.54 10.25 13.76
CA THR A 4 -7.21 11.47 14.51
C THR A 4 -5.98 11.21 15.36
N TYR A 5 -5.00 12.09 15.25
CA TYR A 5 -3.78 12.08 16.04
C TYR A 5 -3.81 13.28 16.97
N HIS A 6 -3.50 13.06 18.24
CA HIS A 6 -3.33 14.12 19.24
C HIS A 6 -1.86 14.20 19.61
N TYR A 7 -1.29 15.39 19.53
CA TYR A 7 0.00 15.69 20.13
C TYR A 7 -0.20 15.92 21.63
N ILE A 8 0.51 15.14 22.44
CA ILE A 8 0.45 15.23 23.90
C ILE A 8 1.84 15.65 24.37
N GLU A 9 1.96 16.91 24.81
CA GLU A 9 3.17 17.37 25.50
C GLU A 9 3.26 16.69 26.87
N PRO A 10 4.44 16.14 27.24
CA PRO A 10 4.65 15.65 28.59
C PRO A 10 4.57 16.82 29.57
N LYS A 11 3.83 16.61 30.66
CA LYS A 11 3.60 17.57 31.73
C LYS A 11 4.46 17.27 32.96
N THR A 12 5.03 16.07 33.04
CA THR A 12 5.91 15.66 34.15
C THR A 12 7.24 15.07 33.65
N PRO A 13 8.30 15.10 34.48
CA PRO A 13 9.56 14.41 34.17
C PRO A 13 9.39 12.91 33.92
N GLU A 14 8.42 12.25 34.56
CA GLU A 14 8.10 10.85 34.32
C GLU A 14 7.50 10.62 32.92
N GLU A 15 6.57 11.48 32.49
CA GLU A 15 5.99 11.42 31.14
C GLU A 15 7.05 11.70 30.06
N GLU A 16 8.00 12.59 30.34
CA GLU A 16 9.14 12.85 29.46
C GLU A 16 10.05 11.64 29.32
N LYS A 17 10.45 11.00 30.44
CA LYS A 17 11.23 9.75 30.42
C LYS A 17 10.52 8.62 29.69
N GLU A 18 9.20 8.50 29.84
CA GLU A 18 8.41 7.49 29.14
C GLU A 18 8.37 7.76 27.62
N ARG A 19 8.25 9.03 27.22
CA ARG A 19 8.35 9.45 25.81
C ARG A 19 9.72 9.10 25.23
N GLU A 20 10.80 9.39 25.96
CA GLU A 20 12.17 9.05 25.55
C GLU A 20 12.33 7.54 25.35
N ARG A 21 11.88 6.71 26.30
CA ARG A 21 11.94 5.24 26.18
C ARG A 21 11.20 4.73 24.94
N LYS A 22 9.99 5.24 24.69
CA LYS A 22 9.20 4.88 23.50
C LYS A 22 9.92 5.26 22.21
N MET A 23 10.49 6.47 22.16
CA MET A 23 11.25 6.92 21.00
C MET A 23 12.47 6.04 20.77
N THR A 24 13.26 5.74 21.81
CA THR A 24 14.41 4.85 21.72
C THR A 24 14.01 3.46 21.20
N ALA A 25 12.94 2.86 21.72
CA ALA A 25 12.45 1.56 21.26
C ALA A 25 12.02 1.59 19.77
N ILE A 26 11.39 2.67 19.31
CA ILE A 26 11.05 2.84 17.89
C ILE A 26 12.32 2.95 17.05
N TYR A 27 13.31 3.73 17.48
CA TYR A 27 14.59 3.85 16.78
C TYR A 27 15.32 2.52 16.69
N GLU A 28 15.40 1.75 17.76
CA GLU A 28 16.02 0.42 17.79
C GLU A 28 15.33 -0.54 16.81
N MET A 29 13.99 -0.52 16.77
CA MET A 29 13.21 -1.34 15.84
C MET A 29 13.49 -0.97 14.37
N ILE A 30 13.46 0.33 14.04
CA ILE A 30 13.73 0.80 12.68
C ILE A 30 15.18 0.50 12.28
N PHE A 31 16.13 0.78 13.17
CA PHE A 31 17.54 0.54 12.92
C PHE A 31 17.83 -0.95 12.72
N GLY A 32 17.23 -1.81 13.55
CA GLY A 32 17.29 -3.26 13.40
C GLY A 32 16.77 -3.72 12.03
N ALA A 33 15.61 -3.22 11.59
CA ALA A 33 15.05 -3.55 10.28
C ALA A 33 15.96 -3.11 9.11
N VAL A 34 16.57 -1.93 9.21
CA VAL A 34 17.54 -1.44 8.20
C VAL A 34 18.79 -2.30 8.14
N LEU A 35 19.33 -2.71 9.30
CA LEU A 35 20.49 -3.59 9.34
C LEU A 35 20.19 -4.97 8.76
N GLU A 36 19.00 -5.51 9.01
CA GLU A 36 18.57 -6.77 8.38
C GLU A 36 18.45 -6.64 6.86
N GLU A 37 17.86 -5.56 6.37
CA GLU A 37 17.76 -5.32 4.92
C GLU A 37 19.13 -5.19 4.26
N ARG A 38 20.08 -4.50 4.91
CA ARG A 38 21.47 -4.42 4.43
C ARG A 38 22.15 -5.78 4.32
N LYS A 39 21.92 -6.70 5.26
CA LYS A 39 22.46 -8.06 5.16
C LYS A 39 21.95 -8.78 3.92
N PHE A 40 20.69 -8.57 3.56
CA PHE A 40 20.14 -9.14 2.34
C PHE A 40 20.74 -8.47 1.09
N GLU A 41 20.89 -7.15 1.08
CA GLU A 41 21.56 -6.41 0.00
C GLU A 41 23.02 -6.85 -0.21
N GLU A 42 23.75 -7.10 0.88
CA GLU A 42 25.11 -7.64 0.81
C GLU A 42 25.13 -9.05 0.20
N LYS A 43 24.23 -9.94 0.64
CA LYS A 43 24.11 -11.29 0.09
C LYS A 43 23.72 -11.30 -1.40
N LEU A 44 23.01 -10.30 -1.90
CA LEU A 44 22.71 -10.15 -3.33
C LEU A 44 23.97 -9.89 -4.18
N LYS A 45 25.09 -9.44 -3.60
CA LYS A 45 26.35 -9.30 -4.35
C LYS A 45 26.88 -10.66 -4.79
N ASP A 46 26.71 -11.68 -3.95
CA ASP A 46 27.10 -13.06 -4.24
C ASP A 46 26.01 -13.83 -4.99
N LEU A 47 24.74 -13.49 -4.75
CA LEU A 47 23.55 -14.12 -5.33
C LEU A 47 22.68 -13.09 -6.08
N PRO A 48 23.13 -12.59 -7.26
CA PRO A 48 22.49 -11.45 -7.94
C PRO A 48 21.06 -11.71 -8.44
N ASN A 49 20.71 -12.99 -8.64
CA ASN A 49 19.35 -13.38 -9.06
C ASN A 49 18.36 -13.49 -7.89
N GLY A 50 18.84 -13.37 -6.65
CA GLY A 50 18.02 -13.56 -5.45
C GLY A 50 18.24 -14.90 -4.75
N PHE A 51 17.60 -15.06 -3.60
CA PHE A 51 17.72 -16.24 -2.74
C PHE A 51 16.49 -16.42 -1.84
N SER A 52 16.26 -17.65 -1.37
CA SER A 52 15.27 -17.93 -0.34
C SER A 52 15.76 -17.47 1.04
N ILE A 53 14.90 -16.82 1.80
CA ILE A 53 15.17 -16.41 3.19
C ILE A 53 14.84 -17.58 4.12
N MET A 54 15.82 -18.05 4.88
CA MET A 54 15.68 -19.21 5.79
C MET A 54 16.26 -18.87 7.16
N ASP A 55 15.61 -17.96 7.88
CA ASP A 55 16.09 -17.46 9.18
C ASP A 55 15.08 -17.67 10.32
N GLY A 56 14.01 -18.45 10.08
CA GLY A 56 12.98 -18.74 11.08
C GLY A 56 11.99 -17.60 11.31
N LYS A 57 12.13 -16.47 10.60
CA LYS A 57 11.27 -15.29 10.78
C LYS A 57 10.16 -15.22 9.73
N SER A 58 9.13 -14.46 10.07
CA SER A 58 8.02 -14.15 9.17
C SER A 58 8.16 -12.75 8.59
N TYR A 59 7.83 -12.61 7.32
CA TYR A 59 7.88 -11.35 6.58
C TYR A 59 6.60 -11.13 5.76
N ASN A 60 6.36 -9.89 5.37
CA ASN A 60 5.29 -9.55 4.43
C ASN A 60 5.82 -9.54 3.00
N CYS A 61 5.07 -10.17 2.09
CA CYS A 61 5.31 -10.07 0.66
C CYS A 61 5.03 -8.65 0.16
N CYS A 62 5.98 -7.98 -0.51
CA CYS A 62 5.81 -6.62 -1.05
C CYS A 62 4.75 -6.49 -2.17
N ILE A 63 4.21 -7.61 -2.66
CA ILE A 63 3.20 -7.62 -3.73
C ILE A 63 1.79 -7.77 -3.14
N CYS A 64 1.58 -8.83 -2.37
CA CYS A 64 0.27 -9.25 -1.87
C CYS A 64 0.07 -9.04 -0.37
N ASP A 65 1.07 -8.53 0.34
CA ASP A 65 1.08 -8.25 1.78
C ASP A 65 0.83 -9.46 2.70
N MET A 66 0.74 -10.67 2.13
CA MET A 66 0.62 -11.91 2.90
C MET A 66 1.85 -12.10 3.79
N TYR A 67 1.60 -12.58 5.01
CA TYR A 67 2.62 -13.04 5.94
C TYR A 67 3.14 -14.40 5.48
N VAL A 68 4.45 -14.52 5.33
CA VAL A 68 5.14 -15.70 4.78
C VAL A 68 6.34 -16.00 5.64
N LYS A 69 6.65 -17.28 5.82
CA LYS A 69 7.76 -17.75 6.64
C LYS A 69 8.68 -18.66 5.84
N ASP A 70 9.97 -18.61 6.15
CA ASP A 70 10.98 -19.58 5.69
C ASP A 70 10.96 -19.81 4.16
N GLU A 71 10.98 -21.09 3.73
CA GLU A 71 11.17 -21.55 2.35
C GLU A 71 10.19 -20.97 1.33
N GLU A 72 9.08 -20.40 1.78
CA GLU A 72 8.10 -19.74 0.91
C GLU A 72 8.43 -18.27 0.59
N LEU A 73 9.55 -17.74 1.10
CA LEU A 73 9.98 -16.35 0.93
C LEU A 73 11.24 -16.22 0.07
N TRP A 74 11.13 -15.42 -0.98
CA TRP A 74 12.18 -15.06 -1.91
C TRP A 74 12.62 -13.60 -1.71
N TYR A 75 13.90 -13.32 -1.81
CA TYR A 75 14.45 -11.97 -1.84
C TYR A 75 15.32 -11.76 -3.07
N ASP A 76 15.09 -10.65 -3.77
CA ASP A 76 15.88 -10.21 -4.92
C ASP A 76 16.09 -8.69 -4.87
N LYS A 77 16.69 -8.13 -5.92
CA LYS A 77 16.90 -6.67 -6.06
C LYS A 77 15.62 -5.83 -6.01
N TRP A 78 14.44 -6.42 -6.11
CA TRP A 78 13.13 -5.76 -6.05
C TRP A 78 12.43 -5.91 -4.69
N GLY A 79 12.89 -6.78 -3.81
CA GLY A 79 12.42 -6.92 -2.42
C GLY A 79 11.86 -8.31 -2.07
N LYS A 80 11.28 -8.42 -0.87
CA LYS A 80 10.79 -9.68 -0.26
C LYS A 80 9.45 -10.13 -0.87
N LYS A 81 9.41 -11.29 -1.51
CA LYS A 81 8.23 -11.84 -2.23
C LYS A 81 7.90 -13.24 -1.74
N CYS A 82 6.61 -13.58 -1.66
CA CYS A 82 6.23 -14.99 -1.53
C CYS A 82 6.49 -15.73 -2.85
N LEU A 83 6.76 -17.04 -2.80
CA LEU A 83 7.01 -17.84 -4.00
C LEU A 83 5.86 -17.80 -5.02
N ALA A 84 4.61 -17.64 -4.55
CA ALA A 84 3.47 -17.47 -5.45
C ALA A 84 3.55 -16.17 -6.27
N CYS A 85 4.03 -15.08 -5.67
CA CYS A 85 4.21 -13.81 -6.38
C CYS A 85 5.52 -13.80 -7.19
N GLN A 86 6.57 -14.47 -6.72
CA GLN A 86 7.80 -14.65 -7.48
C GLN A 86 7.53 -15.43 -8.78
N ASP A 87 6.81 -16.55 -8.71
CA ASP A 87 6.41 -17.34 -9.88
C ASP A 87 5.59 -16.52 -10.89
N ALA A 88 4.77 -15.57 -10.42
CA ALA A 88 4.03 -14.65 -11.30
C ALA A 88 4.94 -13.60 -11.97
N VAL A 89 6.00 -13.16 -11.31
CA VAL A 89 7.04 -12.30 -11.91
C VAL A 89 7.83 -13.10 -12.96
N ASP A 90 8.30 -14.30 -12.61
CA ASP A 90 9.11 -15.15 -13.51
C ASP A 90 8.36 -15.51 -14.79
N ARG A 91 7.03 -15.69 -14.69
CA ARG A 91 6.13 -15.94 -15.84
C ARG A 91 5.67 -14.67 -16.56
N ASN A 92 6.19 -13.50 -16.20
CA ASN A 92 5.79 -12.20 -16.75
C ASN A 92 4.28 -11.90 -16.68
N ILE A 93 3.59 -12.42 -15.65
CA ILE A 93 2.17 -12.11 -15.39
C ILE A 93 2.06 -10.69 -14.83
N ILE A 94 3.04 -10.30 -14.00
CA ILE A 94 3.22 -8.97 -13.42
C ILE A 94 4.67 -8.51 -13.60
N PRO A 95 4.94 -7.20 -13.65
CA PRO A 95 6.31 -6.67 -13.82
C PRO A 95 7.23 -7.00 -12.63
N GLU A 96 8.53 -7.18 -12.89
CA GLU A 96 9.53 -7.46 -11.86
C GLU A 96 9.67 -6.34 -10.81
N ASN A 97 9.55 -5.08 -11.23
CA ASN A 97 9.75 -3.91 -10.39
C ASN A 97 8.52 -3.50 -9.57
N ILE A 98 7.45 -4.31 -9.62
CA ILE A 98 6.15 -4.02 -9.01
C ILE A 98 6.23 -3.82 -7.48
N CYS A 99 7.22 -4.42 -6.83
CA CYS A 99 7.51 -4.21 -5.41
C CYS A 99 8.09 -2.84 -5.09
N LYS A 100 8.99 -2.31 -5.91
CA LYS A 100 9.60 -1.00 -5.63
C LYS A 100 8.67 0.15 -5.97
N ILE A 101 7.77 -0.04 -6.93
CA ILE A 101 6.94 1.03 -7.47
C ILE A 101 5.46 0.79 -7.15
N HIS A 102 5.09 0.78 -5.87
CA HIS A 102 3.68 0.65 -5.44
C HIS A 102 2.74 1.70 -6.06
N LYS A 103 3.29 2.81 -6.56
CA LYS A 103 2.53 3.89 -7.22
C LYS A 103 2.00 3.52 -8.60
N THR A 104 2.50 2.46 -9.25
CA THR A 104 2.12 2.07 -10.64
C THR A 104 1.03 1.01 -10.70
N ARG A 105 0.45 0.61 -9.56
CA ARG A 105 -0.62 -0.40 -9.50
C ARG A 105 -1.69 0.00 -8.52
N TYR A 106 -2.88 -0.59 -8.63
CA TYR A 106 -3.86 -0.66 -7.55
C TYR A 106 -4.06 -2.11 -7.10
N THR A 107 -4.50 -2.30 -5.86
CA THR A 107 -5.06 -3.55 -5.33
C THR A 107 -6.55 -3.40 -5.06
N ASP A 108 -7.25 -4.51 -4.78
CA ASP A 108 -8.66 -4.45 -4.36
C ASP A 108 -8.87 -3.52 -3.15
N PHE A 109 -7.97 -3.60 -2.15
CA PHE A 109 -8.00 -2.76 -0.95
C PHE A 109 -7.82 -1.27 -1.27
N GLU A 110 -6.89 -0.96 -2.17
CA GLU A 110 -6.67 0.42 -2.59
C GLU A 110 -7.86 0.95 -3.40
N LEU A 111 -8.49 0.12 -4.23
CA LEU A 111 -9.70 0.51 -4.95
C LEU A 111 -10.86 0.84 -4.00
N ASP A 112 -11.01 0.09 -2.90
CA ASP A 112 -11.97 0.40 -1.85
C ASP A 112 -11.61 1.71 -1.13
N ILE A 113 -10.38 1.87 -0.66
CA ILE A 113 -9.95 3.07 0.06
C ILE A 113 -10.12 4.33 -0.78
N TYR A 114 -9.65 4.30 -2.02
CA TYR A 114 -9.58 5.50 -2.85
C TYR A 114 -10.90 5.83 -3.56
N PHE A 115 -11.71 4.81 -3.87
CA PHE A 115 -12.90 4.97 -4.71
C PHE A 115 -14.20 4.46 -4.09
N LYS A 116 -14.16 3.87 -2.88
CA LYS A 116 -15.31 3.21 -2.25
C LYS A 116 -15.92 2.11 -3.13
N LEU A 117 -15.06 1.40 -3.87
CA LEU A 117 -15.49 0.32 -4.73
C LEU A 117 -15.50 -1.00 -3.96
N GLU A 118 -16.70 -1.50 -3.67
CA GLU A 118 -16.86 -2.84 -3.12
C GLU A 118 -16.36 -3.92 -4.08
N ILE A 119 -15.94 -5.05 -3.51
CA ILE A 119 -15.41 -6.19 -4.26
C ILE A 119 -16.35 -6.72 -5.34
N ARG A 120 -17.67 -6.64 -5.11
CA ARG A 120 -18.71 -7.04 -6.07
C ARG A 120 -18.71 -6.13 -7.29
N THR A 121 -18.57 -4.83 -7.08
CA THR A 121 -18.47 -3.83 -8.14
C THR A 121 -17.17 -4.00 -8.91
N ILE A 122 -16.03 -4.20 -8.24
CA ILE A 122 -14.75 -4.47 -8.89
C ILE A 122 -14.86 -5.70 -9.82
N LYS A 123 -15.41 -6.81 -9.34
CA LYS A 123 -15.64 -8.02 -10.16
C LYS A 123 -16.58 -7.77 -11.34
N LYS A 124 -17.59 -6.91 -11.18
CA LYS A 124 -18.47 -6.50 -12.29
C LYS A 124 -17.70 -5.70 -13.35
N LEU A 125 -16.87 -4.74 -12.94
CA LEU A 125 -16.07 -3.92 -13.85
C LEU A 125 -15.03 -4.74 -14.62
N ILE A 126 -14.43 -5.75 -13.99
CA ILE A 126 -13.55 -6.71 -14.66
C ILE A 126 -14.34 -7.49 -15.73
N ARG A 127 -15.51 -8.05 -15.40
CA ARG A 127 -16.34 -8.79 -16.37
C ARG A 127 -16.82 -7.92 -17.54
N GLN A 128 -16.99 -6.62 -17.30
CA GLN A 128 -17.38 -5.65 -18.32
C GLN A 128 -16.18 -5.09 -19.11
N ASN A 129 -14.96 -5.59 -18.87
CA ASN A 129 -13.71 -5.09 -19.46
C ASN A 129 -13.46 -3.59 -19.22
N VAL A 130 -14.07 -3.01 -18.18
CA VAL A 130 -13.80 -1.63 -17.76
C VAL A 130 -12.49 -1.56 -17.00
N LEU A 131 -12.21 -2.55 -16.14
CA LEU A 131 -10.94 -2.68 -15.43
C LEU A 131 -10.15 -3.87 -15.96
N LYS A 132 -8.92 -3.64 -16.39
CA LYS A 132 -7.96 -4.70 -16.71
C LYS A 132 -7.25 -5.14 -15.44
N VAL A 133 -7.19 -6.45 -15.22
CA VAL A 133 -6.64 -7.07 -14.01
C VAL A 133 -5.62 -8.14 -14.38
N ARG A 134 -4.53 -8.19 -13.61
CA ARG A 134 -3.58 -9.31 -13.55
C ARG A 134 -3.87 -10.11 -12.29
N ILE A 135 -4.03 -11.43 -12.43
CA ILE A 135 -4.33 -12.33 -11.32
C ILE A 135 -3.11 -13.22 -11.09
N ILE A 136 -2.60 -13.24 -9.86
CA ILE A 136 -1.52 -14.13 -9.45
C ILE A 136 -2.12 -15.54 -9.25
N PRO A 137 -1.78 -16.55 -10.09
CA PRO A 137 -2.55 -17.80 -10.15
C PRO A 137 -2.63 -18.56 -8.83
N LYS A 138 -1.51 -18.66 -8.10
CA LYS A 138 -1.43 -19.45 -6.86
C LYS A 138 -2.11 -18.78 -5.66
N SER A 139 -2.15 -17.44 -5.62
CA SER A 139 -2.74 -16.70 -4.49
C SER A 139 -4.12 -16.11 -4.78
N GLY A 140 -4.52 -16.03 -6.06
CA GLY A 140 -5.72 -15.30 -6.50
C GLY A 140 -5.61 -13.78 -6.32
N PHE A 141 -4.44 -13.26 -5.92
CA PHE A 141 -4.25 -11.84 -5.67
C PHE A 141 -4.37 -11.02 -6.96
N ARG A 142 -5.11 -9.91 -6.88
CA ARG A 142 -5.43 -9.06 -8.02
C ARG A 142 -4.61 -7.78 -8.01
N VAL A 143 -4.01 -7.51 -9.16
CA VAL A 143 -3.23 -6.30 -9.44
C VAL A 143 -3.86 -5.58 -10.63
N PHE A 144 -4.06 -4.28 -10.50
CA PHE A 144 -4.53 -3.42 -11.58
C PHE A 144 -3.39 -2.47 -11.95
N LEU A 145 -2.65 -2.80 -13.02
CA LEU A 145 -1.52 -1.98 -13.46
C LEU A 145 -2.05 -0.67 -14.05
N LEU A 146 -1.45 0.46 -13.66
CA LEU A 146 -1.86 1.77 -14.14
C LEU A 146 -1.64 1.95 -15.64
N GLU A 147 -0.56 1.40 -16.18
CA GLU A 147 -0.27 1.43 -17.62
C GLU A 147 -1.37 0.77 -18.46
N GLU A 148 -2.03 -0.25 -17.91
CA GLU A 148 -3.12 -0.97 -18.58
C GLU A 148 -4.48 -0.29 -18.38
N ASN A 149 -4.58 0.64 -17.44
CA ASN A 149 -5.81 1.28 -16.99
C ASN A 149 -5.71 2.82 -16.99
N ILE A 150 -4.87 3.42 -17.85
CA ILE A 150 -4.52 4.86 -17.79
C ILE A 150 -5.71 5.82 -17.95
N ASP A 151 -6.71 5.41 -18.71
CA ASP A 151 -7.95 6.14 -18.98
C ASP A 151 -9.08 5.79 -18.00
N VAL A 152 -8.88 4.75 -17.19
CA VAL A 152 -9.86 4.25 -16.21
C VAL A 152 -9.48 4.69 -14.81
N LEU A 153 -8.22 4.50 -14.41
CA LEU A 153 -7.72 4.79 -13.07
C LEU A 153 -6.77 6.00 -13.11
N PRO A 154 -6.96 6.99 -12.23
CA PRO A 154 -6.03 8.10 -12.09
C PRO A 154 -4.70 7.68 -11.47
N PRO A 155 -3.63 8.49 -11.61
CA PRO A 155 -2.42 8.31 -10.83
C PRO A 155 -2.68 8.56 -9.33
N LYS A 156 -2.08 7.76 -8.45
CA LYS A 156 -2.34 7.82 -6.98
C LYS A 156 -2.01 9.17 -6.32
N ASN A 157 -1.11 9.96 -6.90
CA ASN A 157 -0.68 11.23 -6.31
C ASN A 157 -1.82 12.25 -6.17
N ILE A 158 -2.85 12.19 -7.03
CA ILE A 158 -3.99 13.11 -6.93
C ILE A 158 -5.02 12.67 -5.86
N LEU A 159 -4.90 11.45 -5.34
CA LEU A 159 -5.82 10.81 -4.39
C LEU A 159 -5.25 10.70 -2.97
N LYS A 160 -4.16 11.40 -2.67
CA LYS A 160 -3.54 11.36 -1.34
C LYS A 160 -4.51 11.89 -0.28
N SER A 161 -4.60 11.15 0.82
CA SER A 161 -5.25 11.60 2.04
C SER A 161 -4.67 12.93 2.52
N ILE A 162 -5.48 13.73 3.20
CA ILE A 162 -5.18 15.10 3.58
C ILE A 162 -5.20 15.19 5.09
N TYR A 163 -4.23 15.90 5.66
CA TYR A 163 -4.24 16.26 7.08
C TYR A 163 -5.05 17.54 7.25
N ILE A 164 -6.05 17.50 8.12
CA ILE A 164 -6.86 18.65 8.49
C ILE A 164 -6.78 18.85 10.01
N PRO A 165 -6.69 20.09 10.51
CA PRO A 165 -6.82 20.34 11.95
C PRO A 165 -8.22 19.94 12.43
N VAL A 166 -8.32 19.46 13.67
CA VAL A 166 -9.62 19.19 14.30
C VAL A 166 -10.18 20.49 14.85
N GLU A 167 -11.44 20.79 14.52
CA GLU A 167 -12.10 21.99 15.02
C GLU A 167 -12.17 21.98 16.55
N GLY A 168 -11.72 23.06 17.18
CA GLY A 168 -11.68 23.20 18.63
C GLY A 168 -10.45 22.57 19.33
N ASP A 169 -9.57 21.84 18.62
CA ASP A 169 -8.36 21.25 19.20
C ASP A 169 -7.12 21.55 18.34
N LYS A 170 -6.31 22.51 18.78
CA LYS A 170 -5.07 22.93 18.10
C LYS A 170 -3.99 21.85 18.10
N ASN A 171 -4.10 20.84 18.95
CA ASN A 171 -3.13 19.76 19.09
C ASN A 171 -3.56 18.50 18.34
N ALA A 172 -4.69 18.54 17.62
CA ALA A 172 -5.22 17.39 16.91
C ALA A 172 -5.27 17.59 15.40
N ILE A 173 -4.80 16.58 14.69
CA ILE A 173 -4.89 16.49 13.22
C ILE A 173 -5.64 15.22 12.83
N SER A 174 -6.58 15.35 11.91
CA SER A 174 -7.26 14.23 11.26
C SER A 174 -6.63 13.95 9.90
N LEU A 175 -6.23 12.71 9.65
CA LEU A 175 -5.98 12.20 8.31
C LEU A 175 -7.32 11.78 7.71
N VAL A 176 -7.78 12.53 6.71
CA VAL A 176 -9.04 12.27 5.99
C VAL A 176 -8.79 11.81 4.55
N PRO A 177 -9.63 10.92 4.01
CA PRO A 177 -9.63 10.61 2.59
C PRO A 177 -9.77 11.86 1.70
N TRP A 178 -9.14 11.83 0.52
CA TRP A 178 -9.11 12.97 -0.40
C TRP A 178 -10.51 13.47 -0.82
N TYR A 179 -11.47 12.54 -0.96
CA TYR A 179 -12.85 12.79 -1.38
C TYR A 179 -13.75 13.33 -0.25
N GLU A 180 -13.21 13.65 0.93
CA GLU A 180 -13.94 14.40 1.96
C GLU A 180 -13.65 15.90 1.86
N VAL A 181 -12.61 16.29 1.12
CA VAL A 181 -12.11 17.67 1.04
C VAL A 181 -12.13 18.21 -0.39
N LYS A 182 -11.98 17.33 -1.39
CA LYS A 182 -11.91 17.73 -2.81
C LYS A 182 -13.06 17.13 -3.61
N ASP A 183 -13.71 17.94 -4.45
CA ASP A 183 -14.78 17.49 -5.36
C ASP A 183 -14.32 16.30 -6.26
N PRO A 184 -14.91 15.09 -6.08
CA PRO A 184 -14.56 13.90 -6.83
C PRO A 184 -14.91 14.05 -8.29
N LYS A 185 -15.96 14.81 -8.65
CA LYS A 185 -16.34 15.04 -10.05
C LYS A 185 -15.27 15.85 -10.77
N LYS A 186 -14.74 16.87 -10.11
CA LYS A 186 -13.65 17.71 -10.67
C LYS A 186 -12.36 16.90 -10.88
N ILE A 187 -12.05 15.98 -9.98
CA ILE A 187 -10.82 15.17 -10.04
C ILE A 187 -10.96 13.97 -10.98
N LEU A 188 -12.07 13.25 -10.87
CA LEU A 188 -12.28 11.95 -11.50
C LEU A 188 -13.14 12.00 -12.76
N GLY A 189 -13.84 13.10 -13.04
CA GLY A 189 -14.85 13.17 -14.11
C GLY A 189 -14.35 12.83 -15.51
N LYS A 190 -13.04 12.95 -15.76
CA LYS A 190 -12.40 12.57 -17.03
C LYS A 190 -12.05 11.08 -17.15
N TYR A 191 -12.10 10.31 -16.07
CA TYR A 191 -11.72 8.91 -16.05
C TYR A 191 -12.94 8.00 -16.20
N LYS A 192 -12.79 6.89 -16.94
CA LYS A 192 -13.86 5.93 -17.20
C LYS A 192 -14.40 5.23 -15.95
N ILE A 193 -13.68 5.29 -14.83
CA ILE A 193 -14.19 4.76 -13.55
C ILE A 193 -15.32 5.61 -12.96
N TRP A 194 -15.37 6.91 -13.27
CA TRP A 194 -16.27 7.87 -12.62
C TRP A 194 -17.77 7.49 -12.63
N PRO A 195 -18.36 7.04 -13.74
CA PRO A 195 -19.78 6.64 -13.77
C PRO A 195 -20.13 5.55 -12.76
N HIS A 196 -19.14 4.75 -12.34
CA HIS A 196 -19.30 3.61 -11.45
C HIS A 196 -19.11 3.96 -9.96
N LEU A 197 -18.70 5.19 -9.63
CA LEU A 197 -18.42 5.63 -8.26
C LEU A 197 -19.66 6.21 -7.57
N THR A 198 -20.71 5.39 -7.43
CA THR A 198 -22.01 5.83 -6.88
C THR A 198 -21.87 6.45 -5.48
N ALA A 199 -21.04 5.86 -4.62
CA ALA A 199 -20.80 6.36 -3.26
C ALA A 199 -20.18 7.78 -3.28
N LEU A 200 -19.21 8.04 -4.14
CA LEU A 200 -18.55 9.35 -4.22
C LEU A 200 -19.42 10.41 -4.89
N ARG A 201 -20.31 10.02 -5.79
CA ARG A 201 -21.25 10.92 -6.46
C ARG A 201 -22.32 11.50 -5.53
N ASN A 202 -22.55 10.86 -4.39
CA ASN A 202 -23.55 11.26 -3.42
C ASN A 202 -22.96 12.13 -2.29
N ILE A 203 -21.63 12.37 -2.29
CA ILE A 203 -20.98 13.26 -1.33
C ILE A 203 -21.37 14.69 -1.67
N LYS A 204 -22.04 15.36 -0.72
CA LYS A 204 -22.37 16.79 -0.82
C LYS A 204 -21.18 17.60 -0.29
N TYR A 205 -20.84 18.66 -1.01
CA TYR A 205 -19.83 19.66 -0.67
C TYR A 205 -20.51 20.97 -0.31
#